data_AF-A0A525CVJ8-F1
#
_entry.id   AF-A0A525CVJ8-F1
#
_cell.length_a   1.000
_cell.length_b   1.000
_cell.length_c   1.000
_cell.angle_alpha   90.00
_cell.angle_beta   90.00
_cell.angle_gamma   90.00
#
_symmetry.space_group_name_H-M   'P 1'
#
loop_
_entity.id
_entity.type
_entity.pdbx_description
1 polymer ?
#
loop_
_entity_poly.entity_id
_entity_poly.type
_entity_poly.pdbx_seq_one_letter_code
_entity_poly.pdbx_strand_id
1 'polypeptide(L)'
;MKKWECTVCGYIHEGDEPPEVCPICGAGKEYFTEVVSDTEAESTTQEVPAETTTTSPPAKKEVGGIAGLVLKFHLHPIMVHTPNGILPLALLFLVGTALFQIAGFELAAFYSLIFVLINMPAVIATGYLEWQNRYQGVKTGIFMVKIGASIVVTITLSALVVWRLITPDVMGSESKWVYVLIGLVMVGAAGIAGHLGGKLVFDTRKN
;
A
#
# COMPACT_ATOMS: atom_id res chain seq x y z
N MET A 1 -4.23 0.21 34.49
CA MET A 1 -3.37 0.86 33.47
C MET A 1 -4.27 1.36 32.36
N LYS A 2 -4.10 2.60 31.91
CA LYS A 2 -4.89 3.12 30.79
C LYS A 2 -4.40 2.52 29.47
N LYS A 3 -5.30 2.46 28.50
CA LYS A 3 -5.00 2.03 27.12
C LYS A 3 -5.33 3.17 26.17
N TRP A 4 -4.47 3.39 25.19
CA TRP A 4 -4.62 4.45 24.20
C TRP A 4 -4.56 3.86 22.80
N GLU A 5 -5.59 4.06 21.99
CA GLU A 5 -5.65 3.60 20.61
C GLU A 5 -5.30 4.73 19.64
N CYS A 6 -4.36 4.48 18.73
CA CYS A 6 -4.08 5.38 17.63
C CYS A 6 -5.19 5.29 16.57
N THR A 7 -5.98 6.35 16.41
CA THR A 7 -7.10 6.45 15.45
C THR A 7 -6.68 6.36 13.97
N VAL A 8 -5.38 6.49 13.66
CA VAL A 8 -4.84 6.40 12.30
C VAL A 8 -4.55 4.96 11.90
N CYS A 9 -3.93 4.16 12.77
CA CYS A 9 -3.49 2.80 12.42
C CYS A 9 -4.04 1.68 13.32
N GLY A 10 -4.62 2.01 14.47
CA GLY A 10 -5.14 1.04 15.44
C GLY A 10 -4.10 0.50 16.44
N TYR A 11 -2.91 1.12 16.54
CA TYR A 11 -1.92 0.73 17.55
C TYR A 11 -2.44 1.02 18.97
N ILE A 12 -2.36 0.02 19.87
CA ILE A 12 -2.71 0.15 21.28
C ILE A 12 -1.45 0.36 22.12
N HIS A 13 -1.40 1.48 22.86
CA HIS A 13 -0.39 1.77 23.86
C HIS A 13 -0.95 1.55 25.26
N GLU A 14 -0.20 0.87 26.12
CA GLU A 14 -0.54 0.73 27.55
C GLU A 14 0.36 1.66 28.37
N GLY A 15 -0.24 2.58 29.11
CA GLY A 15 0.48 3.61 29.85
C GLY A 15 -0.44 4.72 30.34
N ASP A 16 0.01 5.52 31.31
CA ASP A 16 -0.80 6.60 31.87
C ASP A 16 -1.10 7.71 30.85
N GLU A 17 -0.20 7.90 29.88
CA GLU A 17 -0.33 8.86 28.78
C GLU A 17 -0.04 8.19 27.42
N PRO A 18 -0.60 8.70 26.31
CA PRO A 18 -0.26 8.23 24.98
C PRO A 18 1.15 8.70 24.56
N PRO A 19 1.83 7.98 23.65
CA PRO A 19 3.15 8.36 23.18
C PRO A 19 3.08 9.64 22.33
N GLU A 20 4.16 10.43 22.32
CA GLU A 20 4.27 11.65 21.51
C GLU A 20 4.16 11.38 20.00
N VAL A 21 4.68 10.22 19.55
CA VAL A 21 4.60 9.76 18.16
C VAL A 21 4.22 8.29 18.14
N CYS A 22 3.25 7.92 17.31
CA CYS A 22 2.87 6.54 17.08
C CYS A 22 4.04 5.75 16.46
N PRO A 23 4.50 4.65 17.10
CA PRO A 23 5.65 3.87 16.61
C PRO A 23 5.37 3.14 15.28
N ILE A 24 4.09 2.97 14.94
CA ILE A 24 3.68 2.22 13.74
C ILE A 24 3.52 3.14 12.54
N CYS A 25 2.69 4.18 12.64
CA CYS A 25 2.34 5.04 11.51
C CYS A 25 3.05 6.41 11.52
N GLY A 26 3.61 6.84 12.65
CA GLY A 26 4.25 8.15 12.81
C GLY A 26 3.29 9.33 13.03
N ALA A 27 2.01 9.07 13.33
CA ALA A 27 1.05 10.11 13.72
C ALA A 27 1.37 10.67 15.12
N GLY A 28 1.05 11.93 15.39
CA GLY A 28 1.28 12.57 16.69
C GLY A 28 0.30 12.12 17.78
N LYS A 29 0.57 12.53 19.02
CA LYS A 29 -0.23 12.25 20.23
C LYS A 29 -1.71 12.61 20.08
N GLU A 30 -2.02 13.63 19.28
CA GLU A 30 -3.38 14.11 19.00
C GLU A 30 -4.26 13.07 18.28
N TYR A 31 -3.66 12.02 17.72
CA TYR A 31 -4.37 10.92 17.08
C TYR A 31 -4.65 9.75 18.03
N PHE A 32 -4.39 9.87 19.33
CA PHE A 32 -4.68 8.84 20.33
C PHE A 32 -5.97 9.11 21.11
N THR A 33 -6.76 8.07 21.34
CA THR A 33 -7.97 8.10 22.17
C THR A 33 -7.88 7.04 23.27
N GLU A 34 -8.27 7.41 24.50
CA GLU A 34 -8.30 6.48 25.63
C GLU A 34 -9.38 5.41 25.40
N VAL A 35 -9.01 4.14 25.53
CA VAL A 35 -9.91 2.99 25.45
C VAL A 35 -10.42 2.71 26.86
N VAL A 36 -11.67 3.07 27.11
CA VAL A 36 -12.35 2.74 28.38
C VAL A 36 -12.71 1.26 28.34
N SER A 37 -12.14 0.46 29.24
CA SER A 37 -12.45 -0.95 29.36
C SER A 37 -13.80 -1.13 30.05
N ASP A 38 -14.88 -1.22 29.28
CA ASP A 38 -16.09 -1.86 29.78
C ASP A 38 -15.90 -3.38 29.65
N THR A 39 -16.00 -4.06 30.79
CA THR A 39 -15.78 -5.50 31.01
C THR A 39 -16.43 -6.40 29.95
N GLU A 40 -15.68 -7.42 29.49
CA GLU A 40 -16.08 -8.65 28.77
C GLU A 40 -17.35 -8.60 27.88
N ALA A 41 -17.15 -8.71 26.56
CA ALA A 41 -18.20 -9.18 25.65
C ALA A 41 -17.65 -10.25 24.71
N GLU A 42 -17.69 -11.49 25.20
CA GLU A 42 -17.87 -12.68 24.38
C GLU A 42 -19.04 -12.49 23.39
N SER A 43 -18.96 -13.22 22.28
CA SER A 43 -20.03 -13.36 21.29
C SER A 43 -21.42 -13.56 21.92
N THR A 44 -22.43 -12.83 21.46
CA THR A 44 -23.69 -13.35 20.88
C THR A 44 -24.66 -12.19 20.60
N THR A 45 -25.31 -12.27 19.45
CA THR A 45 -26.46 -11.51 18.93
C THR A 45 -27.54 -11.17 19.98
N GLN A 46 -28.03 -9.92 20.03
CA GLN A 46 -29.45 -9.51 19.88
C GLN A 46 -29.80 -8.12 20.46
N GLU A 47 -30.60 -7.41 19.65
CA GLU A 47 -31.56 -6.31 19.85
C GLU A 47 -31.59 -5.39 21.09
N VAL A 48 -31.78 -4.09 20.77
CA VAL A 48 -31.95 -2.88 21.58
C VAL A 48 -33.36 -2.83 22.25
N PRO A 49 -33.58 -2.07 23.34
CA PRO A 49 -34.13 -0.72 23.16
C PRO A 49 -33.53 0.40 24.06
N ALA A 50 -33.32 1.54 23.39
CA ALA A 50 -33.11 2.95 23.76
C ALA A 50 -33.25 3.43 25.23
N GLU A 51 -32.28 4.23 25.72
CA GLU A 51 -32.42 5.70 25.90
C GLU A 51 -31.09 6.42 26.27
N THR A 52 -30.60 7.21 25.33
CA THR A 52 -30.00 8.57 25.39
C THR A 52 -29.06 8.99 26.54
N THR A 53 -27.76 9.14 26.25
CA THR A 53 -27.10 10.47 26.29
C THR A 53 -25.92 10.54 25.32
N THR A 54 -25.97 11.59 24.50
CA THR A 54 -25.26 11.77 23.24
C THR A 54 -23.88 12.39 23.45
N THR A 55 -22.82 11.64 23.16
CA THR A 55 -21.65 12.18 22.44
C THR A 55 -21.32 11.19 21.33
N SER A 56 -21.98 11.40 20.19
CA SER A 56 -21.74 10.62 18.99
C SER A 56 -20.28 10.77 18.55
N PRO A 57 -19.55 9.68 18.27
CA PRO A 57 -18.36 9.75 17.43
C PRO A 57 -18.74 10.41 16.09
N PRO A 58 -17.85 11.18 15.45
CA PRO A 58 -18.16 11.80 14.16
C PRO A 58 -18.57 10.69 13.18
N ALA A 59 -19.78 10.80 12.64
CA ALA A 59 -20.34 9.84 11.70
C ALA A 59 -19.36 9.61 10.55
N LYS A 60 -18.89 8.36 10.39
CA LYS A 60 -18.18 7.94 9.18
C LYS A 60 -19.13 8.20 8.01
N LYS A 61 -18.81 9.19 7.17
CA LYS A 61 -19.58 9.44 5.94
C LYS A 61 -19.68 8.12 5.18
N GLU A 62 -20.89 7.62 5.00
CA GLU A 62 -21.13 6.47 4.12
C GLU A 62 -20.71 6.88 2.71
N VAL A 63 -19.51 6.42 2.30
CA VAL A 63 -19.01 6.72 0.97
C VAL A 63 -19.76 5.81 0.00
N GLY A 64 -20.84 6.33 -0.59
CA GLY A 64 -21.63 5.62 -1.59
C GLY A 64 -20.85 5.32 -2.88
N GLY A 65 -21.28 4.28 -3.61
CA GLY A 65 -20.77 3.95 -4.94
C GLY A 65 -19.47 3.14 -4.97
N ILE A 66 -18.66 3.35 -6.02
CA ILE A 66 -17.43 2.59 -6.29
C ILE A 66 -16.43 2.73 -5.13
N ALA A 67 -16.35 3.91 -4.51
CA ALA A 67 -15.44 4.15 -3.38
C ALA A 67 -15.84 3.35 -2.12
N GLY A 68 -17.13 3.16 -1.86
CA GLY A 68 -17.61 2.26 -0.80
C GLY A 68 -17.27 0.80 -1.07
N LEU A 69 -17.32 0.38 -2.35
CA LEU A 69 -16.98 -0.97 -2.77
C LEU A 69 -15.48 -1.26 -2.63
N VAL A 70 -14.63 -0.30 -3.00
CA VAL A 70 -13.16 -0.35 -2.83
C VAL A 70 -12.79 -0.55 -1.36
N LEU A 71 -13.44 0.19 -0.46
CA LEU A 71 -13.19 0.11 0.98
C LEU A 71 -13.73 -1.21 1.57
N LYS A 72 -14.92 -1.65 1.15
CA LYS A 72 -15.56 -2.88 1.63
C LYS A 72 -14.78 -4.14 1.25
N PHE A 73 -14.23 -4.20 0.04
CA PHE A 73 -13.51 -5.38 -0.45
C PHE A 73 -11.99 -5.29 -0.27
N HIS A 74 -11.47 -4.29 0.46
CA HIS A 74 -10.03 -4.09 0.63
C HIS A 74 -9.28 -4.10 -0.71
N LEU A 75 -9.83 -3.37 -1.69
CA LEU A 75 -9.37 -3.46 -3.07
C LEU A 75 -7.95 -2.93 -3.23
N HIS A 76 -7.50 -1.95 -2.43
CA HIS A 76 -6.12 -1.48 -2.48
C HIS A 76 -5.11 -2.59 -2.13
N PRO A 77 -5.21 -3.28 -0.97
CA PRO A 77 -4.42 -4.47 -0.70
C PRO A 77 -4.42 -5.44 -1.87
N ILE A 78 -5.56 -5.79 -2.45
CA ILE A 78 -5.63 -6.73 -3.59
C ILE A 78 -4.82 -6.20 -4.78
N MET A 79 -5.04 -4.95 -5.18
CA MET A 79 -4.42 -4.36 -6.37
C MET A 79 -2.91 -4.18 -6.22
N VAL A 80 -2.38 -3.91 -5.02
CA VAL A 80 -0.92 -3.76 -4.82
C VAL A 80 -0.14 -5.07 -4.92
N HIS A 81 -0.79 -6.23 -4.78
CA HIS A 81 -0.10 -7.51 -5.00
C HIS A 81 0.30 -7.71 -6.46
N THR A 82 -0.44 -7.13 -7.40
CA THR A 82 -0.13 -7.19 -8.82
C THR A 82 1.26 -6.61 -9.14
N PRO A 83 1.58 -5.32 -8.89
CA PRO A 83 2.93 -4.80 -9.10
C PRO A 83 3.97 -5.46 -8.19
N ASN A 84 3.63 -5.74 -6.93
CA ASN A 84 4.59 -6.31 -5.98
C ASN A 84 5.02 -7.75 -6.32
N GLY A 85 4.17 -8.53 -6.98
CA GLY A 85 4.49 -9.89 -7.45
C GLY A 85 5.05 -9.92 -8.87
N ILE A 86 4.45 -9.16 -9.79
CA ILE A 86 4.77 -9.26 -11.22
C ILE A 86 6.05 -8.50 -11.57
N LEU A 87 6.36 -7.37 -10.93
CA LEU A 87 7.58 -6.62 -11.24
C LEU A 87 8.87 -7.39 -10.88
N PRO A 88 8.98 -8.04 -9.71
CA PRO A 88 10.11 -8.94 -9.43
C PRO A 88 10.21 -10.09 -10.45
N LEU A 89 9.08 -10.70 -10.81
CA LEU A 89 9.05 -11.76 -11.83
C LEU A 89 9.56 -11.25 -13.19
N ALA A 90 9.08 -10.08 -13.62
CA ALA A 90 9.53 -9.45 -14.86
C ALA A 90 11.03 -9.13 -14.83
N LEU A 91 11.56 -8.66 -13.69
CA LEU A 91 13.00 -8.42 -13.53
C LEU A 91 13.82 -9.71 -13.66
N LEU A 92 13.34 -10.83 -13.10
CA LEU A 92 14.02 -12.13 -13.27
C LEU A 92 14.06 -12.55 -14.74
N PHE A 93 12.98 -12.34 -15.50
CA PHE A 93 12.98 -12.59 -16.94
C PHE A 93 13.93 -11.65 -17.70
N LEU A 94 14.01 -10.37 -17.34
CA LEU A 94 14.95 -9.42 -17.94
C LEU A 94 16.40 -9.81 -17.68
N VAL A 95 16.75 -10.18 -16.45
CA VAL A 95 18.09 -10.65 -16.08
C VAL A 95 18.41 -11.96 -16.81
N GLY A 96 17.47 -12.91 -16.86
CA GLY A 96 17.65 -14.16 -17.60
C GLY A 96 17.89 -13.93 -19.09
N THR A 97 17.17 -13.00 -19.71
CA THR A 97 17.41 -12.61 -21.11
C THR A 97 18.78 -11.95 -21.28
N ALA A 98 19.16 -11.04 -20.38
CA ALA A 98 20.42 -10.32 -20.46
C ALA A 98 21.63 -11.26 -20.41
N LEU A 99 21.54 -12.35 -19.61
CA LEU A 99 22.59 -13.35 -19.40
C LEU A 99 22.58 -14.47 -20.44
N PHE A 100 21.39 -15.00 -20.79
CA PHE A 100 21.27 -16.24 -21.57
C PHE A 100 20.64 -16.04 -22.96
N GLN A 101 20.21 -14.82 -23.31
CA GLN A 101 19.63 -14.46 -24.61
C GLN A 101 18.39 -15.32 -24.98
N ILE A 102 17.54 -15.59 -23.97
CA ILE A 102 16.31 -16.38 -24.12
C ILE A 102 15.17 -15.47 -24.61
N ALA A 103 14.80 -15.57 -25.89
CA ALA A 103 13.73 -14.75 -26.48
C ALA A 103 12.36 -14.88 -25.78
N GLY A 104 12.05 -16.04 -25.22
CA GLY A 104 10.79 -16.26 -24.50
C GLY A 104 10.66 -15.40 -23.23
N PHE A 105 11.77 -15.21 -22.51
CA PHE A 105 11.80 -14.39 -21.30
C PHE A 105 11.66 -12.92 -21.61
N GLU A 106 12.25 -12.47 -22.71
CA GLU A 106 12.14 -11.10 -23.19
C GLU A 106 10.69 -10.70 -23.43
N LEU A 107 9.94 -11.54 -24.15
CA LEU A 107 8.53 -11.30 -24.44
C LEU A 107 7.67 -11.38 -23.16
N ALA A 108 7.94 -12.37 -22.30
CA ALA A 108 7.24 -12.53 -21.03
C ALA A 108 7.43 -11.33 -20.10
N ALA A 109 8.65 -10.80 -20.01
CA ALA A 109 8.95 -9.59 -19.26
C ALA A 109 8.17 -8.40 -19.81
N PHE A 110 8.21 -8.19 -21.13
CA PHE A 110 7.54 -7.05 -21.75
C PHE A 110 6.03 -7.04 -21.52
N TYR A 111 5.36 -8.18 -21.70
CA TYR A 111 3.92 -8.28 -21.42
C TYR A 111 3.58 -8.10 -19.94
N SER A 112 4.44 -8.61 -19.05
CA SER A 112 4.30 -8.39 -17.62
C SER A 112 4.38 -6.90 -17.25
N LEU A 113 5.33 -6.15 -17.84
CA LEU A 113 5.46 -4.71 -17.64
C LEU A 113 4.23 -3.94 -18.15
N ILE A 114 3.74 -4.27 -19.36
CA ILE A 114 2.51 -3.65 -19.91
C ILE A 114 1.31 -3.92 -19.00
N PHE A 115 1.13 -5.17 -18.55
CA PHE A 115 0.04 -5.54 -17.68
C PHE A 115 0.06 -4.75 -16.36
N VAL A 116 1.23 -4.63 -15.73
CA VAL A 116 1.36 -3.82 -14.51
C VAL A 116 1.08 -2.33 -14.81
N LEU A 117 1.56 -1.80 -15.93
CA LEU A 117 1.35 -0.40 -16.29
C LEU A 117 -0.13 -0.05 -16.43
N ILE A 118 -0.92 -0.94 -17.04
CA ILE A 118 -2.37 -0.80 -17.17
C ILE A 118 -3.06 -0.85 -15.79
N ASN A 119 -2.52 -1.60 -14.83
CA ASN A 119 -3.05 -1.70 -13.47
C ASN A 119 -2.68 -0.52 -12.56
N MET A 120 -1.58 0.20 -12.85
CA MET A 120 -1.08 1.28 -11.99
C MET A 120 -2.12 2.38 -11.68
N PRO A 121 -2.96 2.87 -12.64
CA PRO A 121 -4.01 3.84 -12.33
C PRO A 121 -4.97 3.36 -11.24
N ALA A 122 -5.37 2.09 -11.27
CA ALA A 122 -6.25 1.51 -10.24
C ALA A 122 -5.52 1.37 -8.89
N VAL A 123 -4.25 0.98 -8.89
CA VAL A 123 -3.43 0.91 -7.67
C VAL A 123 -3.31 2.28 -6.99
N ILE A 124 -3.03 3.32 -7.77
CA ILE A 124 -2.89 4.70 -7.28
C ILE A 124 -4.22 5.22 -6.76
N ALA A 125 -5.30 5.06 -7.53
CA ALA A 125 -6.63 5.54 -7.15
C ALA A 125 -7.12 4.87 -5.86
N THR A 126 -7.02 3.54 -5.77
CA THR A 126 -7.40 2.80 -4.57
C THR A 126 -6.52 3.15 -3.38
N GLY A 127 -5.21 3.39 -3.58
CA GLY A 127 -4.30 3.82 -2.52
C GLY A 127 -4.60 5.21 -1.98
N TYR A 128 -4.94 6.15 -2.86
CA TYR A 128 -5.36 7.49 -2.46
C TYR A 128 -6.68 7.44 -1.66
N LEU A 129 -7.65 6.64 -2.12
CA LEU A 129 -8.92 6.45 -1.41
C LEU A 129 -8.70 5.83 -0.03
N GLU A 130 -7.88 4.79 0.10
CA GLU A 130 -7.58 4.21 1.41
C GLU A 130 -6.86 5.20 2.32
N TRP A 131 -5.90 5.96 1.81
CA TRP A 131 -5.19 6.97 2.59
C TRP A 131 -6.13 8.06 3.15
N GLN A 132 -7.04 8.58 2.32
CA GLN A 132 -7.99 9.61 2.75
C GLN A 132 -9.02 9.07 3.76
N ASN A 133 -9.58 7.88 3.51
CA ASN A 133 -10.71 7.38 4.29
C ASN A 133 -10.30 6.56 5.52
N ARG A 134 -9.25 5.74 5.41
CA ARG A 134 -8.79 4.87 6.51
C ARG A 134 -7.79 5.56 7.42
N TYR A 135 -6.87 6.34 6.83
CA TYR A 135 -5.76 6.97 7.55
C TYR A 135 -5.94 8.48 7.73
N GLN A 136 -7.17 8.99 7.57
CA GLN A 136 -7.55 10.39 7.78
C GLN A 136 -6.71 11.41 6.98
N GLY A 137 -6.04 10.98 5.90
CA GLY A 137 -5.16 11.85 5.11
C GLY A 137 -3.91 12.35 5.87
N VAL A 138 -3.52 11.70 6.98
CA VAL A 138 -2.36 12.13 7.78
C VAL A 138 -1.07 12.00 6.95
N LYS A 139 -0.27 13.06 6.98
CA LYS A 139 0.99 13.18 6.22
C LYS A 139 2.19 12.76 7.07
N THR A 140 2.33 11.46 7.30
CA THR A 140 3.52 10.92 7.98
C THR A 140 4.61 10.52 6.99
N GLY A 141 5.84 10.35 7.48
CA GLY A 141 6.97 9.92 6.63
C GLY A 141 6.71 8.61 5.89
N ILE A 142 5.97 7.67 6.51
CA ILE A 142 5.60 6.39 5.89
C ILE A 142 4.73 6.61 4.65
N PHE A 143 3.70 7.44 4.75
CA PHE A 143 2.81 7.72 3.61
C PHE A 143 3.55 8.48 2.51
N MET A 144 4.42 9.43 2.85
CA MET A 144 5.22 10.16 1.88
C MET A 144 6.18 9.25 1.11
N VAL A 145 6.86 8.32 1.78
CA VAL A 145 7.73 7.35 1.12
C VAL A 145 6.92 6.42 0.21
N LYS A 146 5.73 5.96 0.62
CA LYS A 146 4.86 5.13 -0.24
C LYS A 146 4.40 5.86 -1.50
N ILE A 147 4.02 7.14 -1.38
CA ILE A 147 3.63 7.97 -2.53
C ILE A 147 4.83 8.17 -3.46
N GLY A 148 5.99 8.54 -2.91
CA GLY A 148 7.23 8.68 -3.68
C GLY A 148 7.63 7.40 -4.41
N ALA A 149 7.57 6.26 -3.73
CA ALA A 149 7.84 4.96 -4.33
C ALA A 149 6.87 4.63 -5.48
N SER A 150 5.57 4.93 -5.33
CA SER A 150 4.58 4.76 -6.40
C SER A 150 4.89 5.62 -7.62
N ILE A 151 5.36 6.86 -7.41
CA ILE A 151 5.78 7.76 -8.51
C ILE A 151 6.99 7.17 -9.23
N VAL A 152 8.02 6.74 -8.47
CA VAL A 152 9.22 6.12 -9.04
C VAL A 152 8.83 4.90 -9.88
N VAL A 153 8.04 3.97 -9.33
CA VAL A 153 7.57 2.78 -10.06
C VAL A 153 6.87 3.17 -11.36
N THR A 154 5.93 4.13 -11.31
CA THR A 154 5.16 4.54 -12.49
C THR A 154 6.06 5.13 -13.59
N ILE A 155 7.01 5.99 -13.20
CA ILE A 155 7.93 6.64 -14.14
C ILE A 155 8.87 5.60 -14.75
N THR A 156 9.51 4.77 -13.93
CA THR A 156 10.45 3.76 -14.41
C THR A 156 9.75 2.72 -15.28
N LEU A 157 8.55 2.28 -14.89
CA LEU A 157 7.75 1.34 -15.67
C LEU A 157 7.37 1.92 -17.04
N SER A 158 6.88 3.16 -17.06
CA SER A 158 6.53 3.84 -18.31
C SER A 158 7.77 4.02 -19.19
N ALA A 159 8.91 4.40 -18.62
CA ALA A 159 10.16 4.53 -19.35
C ALA A 159 10.60 3.21 -19.98
N LEU A 160 10.55 2.09 -19.24
CA LEU A 160 10.88 0.77 -19.76
C LEU A 160 9.95 0.32 -20.89
N VAL A 161 8.64 0.53 -20.74
CA VAL A 161 7.66 0.17 -21.77
C VAL A 161 7.83 1.04 -23.02
N VAL A 162 7.94 2.37 -22.86
CA VAL A 162 8.11 3.31 -23.97
C VAL A 162 9.44 3.07 -24.70
N TRP A 163 10.54 2.88 -23.97
CA TRP A 163 11.84 2.58 -24.58
C TRP A 163 11.73 1.30 -25.42
N ARG A 164 11.08 0.26 -24.91
CA ARG A 164 10.89 -0.98 -25.67
C ARG A 164 10.02 -0.82 -26.90
N LEU A 165 9.01 0.05 -26.87
CA LEU A 165 8.17 0.36 -28.03
C LEU A 165 8.93 1.11 -29.13
N ILE A 166 9.88 1.98 -28.75
CA ILE A 166 10.72 2.74 -29.69
C ILE A 166 11.88 1.88 -30.21
N THR A 167 12.47 1.05 -29.36
CA THR A 167 13.61 0.18 -29.66
C THR A 167 13.26 -1.27 -29.31
N PRO A 168 12.65 -2.02 -30.25
CA PRO A 168 12.26 -3.40 -30.01
C PRO A 168 13.41 -4.34 -29.66
N ASP A 169 14.66 -4.00 -30.03
CA ASP A 169 15.86 -4.79 -29.77
C ASP A 169 16.72 -4.26 -28.60
N VAL A 170 16.10 -3.55 -27.64
CA VAL A 170 16.84 -2.96 -26.49
C VAL A 170 17.66 -4.00 -25.72
N MET A 171 17.19 -5.25 -25.62
CA MET A 171 17.87 -6.33 -24.91
C MET A 171 18.99 -7.03 -25.70
N GLY A 172 19.03 -6.86 -27.03
CA GLY A 172 20.12 -7.32 -27.88
C GLY A 172 21.33 -6.37 -27.89
N SER A 173 21.11 -5.10 -27.54
CA SER A 173 22.14 -4.05 -27.51
C SER A 173 22.88 -3.93 -26.16
N GLU A 174 23.97 -3.15 -26.12
CA GLU A 174 24.67 -2.81 -24.86
C GLU A 174 23.78 -2.09 -23.84
N SER A 175 22.71 -1.42 -24.29
CA SER A 175 21.75 -0.72 -23.43
C SER A 175 20.92 -1.65 -22.53
N LYS A 176 20.97 -2.97 -22.75
CA LYS A 176 20.30 -3.98 -21.92
C LYS A 176 20.62 -3.85 -20.43
N TRP A 177 21.85 -3.47 -20.07
CA TRP A 177 22.25 -3.31 -18.67
C TRP A 177 21.61 -2.09 -18.01
N VAL A 178 21.44 -0.99 -18.76
CA VAL A 178 20.71 0.19 -18.30
C VAL A 178 19.23 -0.16 -18.14
N TYR A 179 18.66 -0.91 -19.09
CA TYR A 179 17.28 -1.39 -19.03
C TYR A 179 17.04 -2.26 -17.77
N VAL A 180 17.93 -3.22 -17.49
CA VAL A 180 17.87 -4.06 -16.28
C VAL A 180 18.05 -3.23 -15.01
N LEU A 181 18.96 -2.25 -15.00
CA LEU A 181 19.19 -1.38 -13.85
C LEU A 181 17.95 -0.54 -13.50
N ILE A 182 17.27 0.04 -14.50
CA ILE A 182 16.00 0.74 -14.29
C ILE A 182 14.95 -0.23 -13.73
N GLY A 183 14.91 -1.47 -14.22
CA GLY A 183 14.06 -2.53 -13.67
C GLY A 183 14.36 -2.85 -12.19
N LEU A 184 15.64 -2.87 -11.81
CA LEU A 184 16.06 -3.08 -10.42
C LEU A 184 15.60 -1.93 -9.51
N VAL A 185 15.77 -0.68 -9.95
CA VAL A 185 15.30 0.51 -9.21
C VAL A 185 13.78 0.46 -9.01
N MET A 186 13.05 0.09 -10.07
CA MET A 186 11.60 -0.08 -10.03
C MET A 186 11.16 -1.14 -9.01
N VAL A 187 11.79 -2.32 -9.02
CA VAL A 187 11.50 -3.39 -8.05
C VAL A 187 11.87 -2.98 -6.64
N GLY A 188 12.99 -2.28 -6.44
CA GLY A 188 13.38 -1.74 -5.14
C GLY A 188 12.33 -0.78 -4.59
N ALA A 189 11.84 0.15 -5.42
CA ALA A 189 10.77 1.07 -5.03
C ALA A 189 9.47 0.34 -4.68
N ALA A 190 9.03 -0.63 -5.51
CA ALA A 190 7.85 -1.45 -5.22
C ALA A 190 8.01 -2.24 -3.91
N GLY A 191 9.18 -2.82 -3.67
CA GLY A 191 9.51 -3.55 -2.45
C GLY A 191 9.46 -2.68 -1.20
N ILE A 192 10.01 -1.45 -1.26
CA ILE A 192 9.92 -0.47 -0.16
C ILE A 192 8.46 -0.12 0.14
N ALA A 193 7.66 0.16 -0.90
CA ALA A 193 6.24 0.47 -0.74
C ALA A 193 5.46 -0.71 -0.12
N GLY A 194 5.76 -1.93 -0.56
CA GLY A 194 5.17 -3.16 -0.04
C GLY A 194 5.55 -3.43 1.42
N HIS A 195 6.82 -3.29 1.78
CA HIS A 195 7.31 -3.47 3.15
C HIS A 195 6.64 -2.49 4.12
N LEU A 196 6.58 -1.19 3.77
CA LEU A 196 5.90 -0.18 4.57
C LEU A 196 4.39 -0.43 4.67
N GLY A 197 3.78 -0.94 3.59
CA GLY A 197 2.38 -1.39 3.60
C GLY A 197 2.15 -2.54 4.60
N GLY A 198 3.02 -3.55 4.58
CA GLY A 198 2.97 -4.65 5.55
C GLY A 198 3.14 -4.17 6.99
N LYS A 199 4.08 -3.24 7.23
CA LYS A 199 4.29 -2.63 8.55
C LYS A 199 3.01 -2.03 9.13
N LEU A 200 2.26 -1.26 8.33
CA LEU A 200 0.99 -0.65 8.75
C LEU A 200 -0.11 -1.66 9.07
N VAL A 201 -0.08 -2.83 8.43
CA VAL A 201 -1.14 -3.85 8.57
C VAL A 201 -0.84 -4.85 9.68
N PHE A 202 0.43 -5.24 9.85
CA PHE A 202 0.80 -6.34 10.74
C PHE A 202 1.39 -5.89 12.07
N ASP A 203 2.10 -4.75 12.13
CA ASP A 203 2.66 -4.29 13.41
C ASP A 203 1.61 -3.64 14.33
N THR A 204 0.43 -3.34 13.81
CA THR A 204 -0.75 -2.93 14.60
C THR A 204 -1.36 -4.09 15.38
N ARG A 205 -1.14 -5.35 14.94
CA ARG A 205 -1.73 -6.57 15.54
C ARG A 205 -0.83 -7.29 16.55
N LYS A 206 0.36 -6.76 16.85
CA LYS A 206 1.35 -7.42 17.72
C LYS A 206 1.16 -7.14 19.22
N ASN A 207 0.05 -6.53 19.62
CA ASN A 207 -0.28 -6.24 21.01
C ASN A 207 -1.58 -6.94 21.41
#